data_AF-A0A1V5L8C9-F1
#
_entry.id   AF-A0A1V5L8C9-F1
#
_cell.length_a   1.000
_cell.length_b   1.000
_cell.length_c   1.000
_cell.angle_alpha   90.00
_cell.angle_beta   90.00
_cell.angle_gamma   90.00
#
_symmetry.space_group_name_H-M   'P 1'
#
loop_
_entity.id
_entity.type
_entity.pdbx_description
1 polymer ?
#
loop_
_entity_poly.entity_id
_entity_poly.type
_entity_poly.pdbx_seq_one_letter_code
_entity_poly.pdbx_strand_id
1 'polypeptide(L)'
;MVLDTAELKQEYKLAGRSYKLSYYSMPDSQMARLVGESLQQGKSFEETFAQYGGLVTSIPTRELAWSGPEPEEFKARFFSAPLQKGQIIGPFEAERGLFTVARVDGWTDRLALGDQDVRQRWEDVREKVRTRQATAAYANWIGGLMRGKTLRFDGQTFPQVARVMADFYMKTEAEKKQLIKQQVWNVEDSSQVHPPVESLDGIADLPFMVLDDQVWTVRDLQKLLLRHPLVFRSRQIPKGEFGLEFRNAIADMVRDLAVTEEAYKKGYDRVNVVQRTAGMWRDNLLATWQRNRLLREKGREAEFYKEYQKVIESDLNPHFVELSKKYGKKIEINTDEFEKIKLTSIDMFVTEKNVPFPVVSPNFPLFTTHDLLDYGRKMKAGK
;
A
#
# COMPACT_ATOMS: atom_id res chain seq x y z
N MET A 1 13.13 -15.26 13.01
CA MET A 1 12.29 -15.01 14.20
C MET A 1 11.76 -16.36 14.65
N VAL A 2 12.07 -16.78 15.88
CA VAL A 2 11.54 -18.02 16.45
C VAL A 2 10.22 -17.65 17.13
N LEU A 3 9.13 -18.29 16.72
CA LEU A 3 7.80 -18.05 17.32
C LEU A 3 7.69 -18.81 18.64
N ASP A 4 7.12 -18.18 19.66
CA ASP A 4 6.83 -18.84 20.92
C ASP A 4 5.76 -19.92 20.72
N THR A 5 6.12 -21.17 21.03
CA THR A 5 5.23 -22.32 20.89
C THR A 5 4.05 -22.25 21.87
N ALA A 6 4.20 -21.59 23.02
CA ALA A 6 3.11 -21.40 23.98
C ALA A 6 2.06 -20.40 23.46
N GLU A 7 2.52 -19.27 22.91
CA GLU A 7 1.66 -18.25 22.27
C GLU A 7 0.85 -18.85 21.12
N LEU A 8 1.52 -19.61 20.23
CA LEU A 8 0.84 -20.29 19.11
C LEU A 8 -0.25 -21.26 19.59
N LYS A 9 0.02 -22.06 20.63
CA LYS A 9 -0.97 -23.00 21.20
C LYS A 9 -2.14 -22.27 21.84
N GLN A 10 -1.90 -21.14 22.49
CA GLN A 10 -2.96 -20.32 23.08
C GLN A 10 -3.86 -19.71 22.01
N GLU A 11 -3.27 -19.09 20.98
CA GLU A 11 -4.05 -18.53 19.88
C GLU A 11 -4.77 -19.57 19.06
N TYR A 12 -4.16 -20.75 18.85
CA TYR A 12 -4.83 -21.85 18.14
C TYR A 12 -6.15 -22.25 18.81
N LYS A 13 -6.21 -22.25 20.15
CA LYS A 13 -7.45 -22.50 20.89
C LYS A 13 -8.51 -21.43 20.64
N LEU A 14 -8.07 -20.17 20.52
CA LEU A 14 -8.95 -19.02 20.29
C LEU A 14 -9.31 -18.82 18.81
N ALA A 15 -8.56 -19.38 17.88
CA ALA A 15 -8.78 -19.24 16.44
C ALA A 15 -10.09 -19.87 15.95
N GLY A 16 -10.64 -20.83 16.70
CA GLY A 16 -11.98 -21.36 16.47
C GLY A 16 -13.11 -20.53 17.09
N ARG A 17 -12.80 -19.49 17.88
CA ARG A 17 -13.76 -18.78 18.70
C ARG A 17 -14.39 -17.60 17.95
N SER A 18 -15.71 -17.46 18.09
CA SER A 18 -16.47 -16.25 17.75
C SER A 18 -17.12 -15.69 19.00
N TYR A 19 -16.79 -14.46 19.37
CA TYR A 19 -17.37 -13.77 20.52
C TYR A 19 -18.67 -13.07 20.13
N LYS A 20 -19.69 -13.19 20.99
CA LYS A 20 -20.87 -12.33 20.94
C LYS A 20 -20.67 -11.18 21.92
N LEU A 21 -20.74 -9.96 21.41
CA LEU A 21 -20.42 -8.75 22.15
C LEU A 21 -21.60 -7.79 22.16
N SER A 22 -21.86 -7.21 23.33
CA SER A 22 -22.63 -5.98 23.48
C SER A 22 -21.65 -4.80 23.48
N TYR A 23 -21.90 -3.73 22.73
CA TYR A 23 -20.93 -2.63 22.62
C TYR A 23 -21.60 -1.29 22.37
N TYR A 24 -20.91 -0.20 22.73
CA TYR A 24 -21.28 1.14 22.30
C TYR A 24 -20.03 2.00 22.12
N SER A 25 -20.17 3.04 21.30
CA SER A 25 -19.06 3.91 20.90
C SER A 25 -19.32 5.36 21.28
N MET A 26 -18.22 6.11 21.36
CA MET A 26 -18.12 7.41 21.97
C MET A 26 -17.23 8.27 21.07
N PRO A 27 -17.64 9.51 20.75
CA PRO A 27 -16.99 10.32 19.72
C PRO A 27 -15.70 11.03 20.16
N ASP A 28 -15.33 10.94 21.44
CA ASP A 28 -14.13 11.60 21.96
C ASP A 28 -13.54 10.94 23.20
N SER A 29 -12.28 11.29 23.47
CA SER A 29 -11.47 10.75 24.57
C SER A 29 -11.94 11.20 25.96
N GLN A 30 -12.62 12.35 26.07
CA GLN A 30 -13.11 12.85 27.34
C GLN A 30 -14.31 12.02 27.81
N MET A 31 -15.26 11.76 26.93
CA MET A 31 -16.36 10.84 27.23
C MET A 31 -15.83 9.44 27.54
N ALA A 32 -14.89 8.93 26.74
CA ALA A 32 -14.27 7.62 27.00
C ALA A 32 -13.68 7.54 28.41
N ARG A 33 -13.02 8.59 28.88
CA ARG A 33 -12.51 8.66 30.25
C ARG A 33 -13.63 8.60 31.29
N LEU A 34 -14.72 9.35 31.10
CA LEU A 34 -15.87 9.36 32.04
C LEU A 34 -16.55 7.99 32.15
N VAL A 35 -16.68 7.26 31.05
CA VAL A 35 -17.18 5.87 31.09
C VAL A 35 -16.19 4.96 31.80
N GLY A 36 -14.89 5.08 31.53
CA GLY A 36 -13.87 4.32 32.23
C GLY A 36 -13.92 4.52 33.75
N GLU A 37 -14.03 5.77 34.20
CA GLU A 37 -14.17 6.13 35.62
C GLU A 37 -15.49 5.58 36.21
N SER A 38 -16.60 5.67 35.47
CA SER A 38 -17.90 5.13 35.90
C SER A 38 -17.87 3.60 36.11
N LEU A 39 -17.24 2.86 35.19
CA LEU A 39 -17.08 1.41 35.31
C LEU A 39 -16.17 1.04 36.49
N GLN A 40 -15.10 1.80 36.72
CA GLN A 40 -14.22 1.61 37.87
C GLN A 40 -14.91 1.85 39.21
N GLN A 41 -15.89 2.76 39.23
CA GLN A 41 -16.74 3.03 40.40
C GLN A 41 -17.82 1.96 40.63
N GLY A 42 -17.86 0.91 39.81
CA GLY A 42 -18.77 -0.23 39.97
C GLY A 42 -20.12 -0.09 39.29
N LYS A 43 -20.34 0.94 38.46
CA LYS A 43 -21.53 1.00 37.60
C LYS A 43 -21.50 -0.15 36.59
N SER A 44 -22.66 -0.75 36.38
CA SER A 44 -22.88 -1.79 35.36
C SER A 44 -22.75 -1.23 33.95
N PHE A 45 -22.52 -2.13 32.99
CA PHE A 45 -22.46 -1.80 31.58
C PHE A 45 -23.76 -1.14 31.07
N GLU A 46 -24.91 -1.61 31.56
CA GLU A 46 -26.24 -1.05 31.26
C GLU A 46 -26.38 0.38 31.78
N GLU A 47 -25.96 0.65 33.01
CA GLU A 47 -26.02 1.99 33.61
C GLU A 47 -25.12 2.96 32.85
N THR A 48 -23.91 2.53 32.46
CA THR A 48 -23.01 3.38 31.68
C THR A 48 -23.52 3.59 30.25
N PHE A 49 -24.17 2.59 29.64
CA PHE A 49 -24.83 2.76 28.36
C PHE A 49 -26.02 3.73 28.45
N ALA A 50 -26.87 3.61 29.46
CA ALA A 50 -28.01 4.51 29.64
C ALA A 50 -27.57 5.98 29.81
N GLN A 51 -26.41 6.19 30.45
CA GLN A 51 -25.88 7.53 30.68
C GLN A 51 -25.07 8.10 29.51
N TYR A 52 -24.31 7.26 28.78
CA TYR A 52 -23.30 7.71 27.81
C TYR A 52 -23.46 7.11 26.40
N GLY A 53 -24.45 6.24 26.17
CA GLY A 53 -24.69 5.54 24.90
C GLY A 53 -25.27 6.41 23.77
N GLY A 54 -25.51 7.71 24.04
CA GLY A 54 -26.01 8.67 23.06
C GLY A 54 -27.49 8.46 22.71
N LEU A 55 -27.82 8.56 21.42
CA LEU A 55 -29.20 8.47 20.91
C LEU A 55 -29.68 7.04 20.66
N VAL A 56 -28.85 6.03 20.95
CA VAL A 56 -29.19 4.63 20.67
C VAL A 56 -30.13 4.10 21.75
N THR A 57 -31.30 3.61 21.34
CA THR A 57 -32.36 3.20 22.27
C THR A 57 -32.18 1.80 22.86
N SER A 58 -31.26 1.00 22.30
CA SER A 58 -30.95 -0.36 22.78
C SER A 58 -29.48 -0.66 22.57
N ILE A 59 -28.90 -1.50 23.44
CA ILE A 59 -27.49 -1.86 23.38
C ILE A 59 -27.21 -2.63 22.09
N PRO A 60 -26.37 -2.10 21.17
CA PRO A 60 -25.96 -2.83 19.97
C PRO A 60 -25.23 -4.11 20.31
N THR A 61 -25.43 -5.14 19.47
CA THR A 61 -24.67 -6.40 19.56
C THR A 61 -23.96 -6.71 18.25
N ARG A 62 -22.83 -7.40 18.35
CA ARG A 62 -22.06 -7.88 17.19
C ARG A 62 -21.41 -9.22 17.47
N GLU A 63 -21.13 -9.97 16.42
CA GLU A 63 -20.23 -11.11 16.47
C GLU A 63 -18.82 -10.70 16.04
N LEU A 64 -17.81 -11.26 16.68
CA LEU A 64 -16.41 -11.02 16.40
C LEU A 64 -15.69 -12.37 16.31
N ALA A 65 -15.27 -12.73 15.10
CA ALA A 65 -14.52 -13.95 14.84
C ALA A 65 -13.01 -13.67 14.74
N TRP A 66 -12.18 -14.65 15.09
CA TRP A 66 -10.72 -14.50 14.98
C TRP A 66 -10.25 -14.24 13.54
N SER A 67 -10.92 -14.86 12.55
CA SER A 67 -10.68 -14.67 11.12
C SER A 67 -11.54 -13.56 10.50
N GLY A 68 -12.18 -12.72 11.31
CA GLY A 68 -13.03 -11.63 10.85
C GLY A 68 -12.26 -10.50 10.15
N PRO A 69 -12.97 -9.64 9.40
CA PRO A 69 -12.39 -8.55 8.63
C PRO A 69 -11.91 -7.36 9.47
N GLU A 70 -12.13 -7.39 10.79
CA GLU A 70 -11.75 -6.31 11.69
C GLU A 70 -10.22 -6.11 11.74
N PRO A 71 -9.76 -4.87 12.00
CA PRO A 71 -8.33 -4.59 12.20
C PRO A 71 -7.70 -5.47 13.28
N GLU A 72 -6.44 -5.86 13.08
CA GLU A 72 -5.73 -6.75 14.02
C GLU A 72 -5.57 -6.13 15.42
N GLU A 73 -5.35 -4.82 15.49
CA GLU A 73 -5.24 -4.09 16.75
C GLU A 73 -6.54 -4.17 17.57
N PHE A 74 -7.69 -4.14 16.91
CA PHE A 74 -8.99 -4.35 17.52
C PHE A 74 -9.15 -5.80 17.98
N LYS A 75 -8.88 -6.77 17.10
CA LYS A 75 -8.99 -8.21 17.42
C LYS A 75 -8.06 -8.64 18.55
N ALA A 76 -6.86 -8.07 18.65
CA ALA A 76 -5.90 -8.37 19.72
C ALA A 76 -6.45 -8.09 21.12
N ARG A 77 -7.44 -7.18 21.26
CA ARG A 77 -8.13 -6.93 22.54
C ARG A 77 -8.99 -8.11 23.00
N PHE A 78 -9.44 -8.95 22.07
CA PHE A 78 -10.36 -10.04 22.34
C PHE A 78 -9.73 -11.43 22.25
N PHE A 79 -8.68 -11.59 21.44
CA PHE A 79 -8.07 -12.89 21.17
C PHE A 79 -6.65 -13.06 21.72
N SER A 80 -6.15 -12.11 22.53
CA SER A 80 -4.85 -12.25 23.21
C SER A 80 -4.92 -13.20 24.41
N ALA A 81 -6.06 -13.27 25.08
CA ALA A 81 -6.30 -14.17 26.21
C ALA A 81 -7.77 -14.63 26.24
N PRO A 82 -8.07 -15.78 26.87
CA PRO A 82 -9.44 -16.21 27.05
C PRO A 82 -10.24 -15.21 27.89
N LEU A 83 -11.29 -14.65 27.28
CA LEU A 83 -12.23 -13.76 27.96
C LEU A 83 -13.35 -14.52 28.68
N GLN A 84 -13.90 -13.88 29.72
CA GLN A 84 -15.02 -14.41 30.50
C GLN A 84 -16.34 -13.77 30.08
N LYS A 85 -17.45 -14.49 30.26
CA LYS A 85 -18.79 -13.93 30.05
C LYS A 85 -19.06 -12.84 31.09
N GLY A 86 -19.60 -11.71 30.64
CA GLY A 86 -19.81 -10.50 31.44
C GLY A 86 -18.59 -9.58 31.52
N GLN A 87 -17.42 -10.02 31.05
CA GLN A 87 -16.21 -9.18 31.07
C GLN A 87 -16.39 -7.94 30.18
N ILE A 88 -16.06 -6.78 30.72
CA ILE A 88 -16.06 -5.50 30.02
C ILE A 88 -14.64 -5.18 29.55
N ILE A 89 -14.50 -4.74 28.31
CA ILE A 89 -13.26 -4.44 27.63
C ILE A 89 -13.34 -3.01 27.12
N GLY A 90 -12.37 -2.19 27.53
CA GLY A 90 -12.30 -0.77 27.23
C GLY A 90 -12.74 0.12 28.39
N PRO A 91 -12.99 1.42 28.14
CA PRO A 91 -12.99 2.06 26.81
C PRO A 91 -11.61 2.04 26.13
N PHE A 92 -11.59 1.82 24.81
CA PHE A 92 -10.38 1.87 23.98
C PHE A 92 -10.67 2.57 22.65
N GLU A 93 -9.66 3.18 22.03
CA GLU A 93 -9.80 3.76 20.69
C GLU A 93 -9.89 2.63 19.67
N ALA A 94 -11.05 2.48 19.02
CA ALA A 94 -11.30 1.44 18.02
C ALA A 94 -10.95 1.93 16.60
N GLU A 95 -11.19 3.21 16.34
CA GLU A 95 -10.80 3.95 15.15
C GLU A 95 -10.40 5.37 15.56
N ARG A 96 -9.67 6.12 14.71
CA ARG A 96 -9.17 7.46 15.05
C ARG A 96 -10.31 8.38 15.52
N GLY A 97 -10.30 8.76 16.80
CA GLY A 97 -11.33 9.59 17.42
C GLY A 97 -12.62 8.85 17.82
N LEU A 98 -12.75 7.55 17.54
CA LEU A 98 -13.89 6.73 17.94
C LEU A 98 -13.47 5.75 19.03
N PHE A 99 -14.03 5.94 20.22
CA PHE A 99 -13.74 5.12 21.39
C PHE A 99 -14.88 4.13 21.60
N THR A 100 -14.55 2.89 21.95
CA THR A 100 -15.52 1.81 22.13
C THR A 100 -15.31 1.13 23.47
N VAL A 101 -16.41 0.72 24.08
CA VAL A 101 -16.43 -0.25 25.17
C VAL A 101 -17.31 -1.42 24.77
N ALA A 102 -16.89 -2.63 25.13
CA ALA A 102 -17.59 -3.86 24.79
C ALA A 102 -17.71 -4.78 26.00
N ARG A 103 -18.81 -5.51 26.11
CA ARG A 103 -19.02 -6.61 27.04
C ARG A 103 -19.13 -7.92 26.29
N VAL A 104 -18.50 -8.96 26.82
CA VAL A 104 -18.61 -10.32 26.31
C VAL A 104 -19.91 -10.97 26.78
N ASP A 105 -20.87 -11.18 25.89
CA ASP A 105 -22.14 -11.84 26.22
C ASP A 105 -22.04 -13.37 26.14
N GLY A 106 -21.07 -13.87 25.37
CA GLY A 106 -20.81 -15.30 25.18
C GLY A 106 -19.88 -15.56 23.99
N TRP A 107 -19.71 -16.82 23.63
CA TRP A 107 -18.95 -17.21 22.45
C TRP A 107 -19.40 -18.58 21.91
N THR A 108 -19.04 -18.85 20.67
CA THR A 108 -19.12 -20.17 20.05
C THR A 108 -17.72 -20.63 19.65
N ASP A 109 -17.44 -21.93 19.78
CA ASP A 109 -16.16 -22.54 19.42
C ASP A 109 -16.34 -23.51 18.25
N ARG A 110 -15.69 -23.25 17.12
CA ARG A 110 -15.64 -24.15 15.97
C ARG A 110 -14.46 -25.12 16.12
N LEU A 111 -14.76 -26.40 16.25
CA LEU A 111 -13.75 -27.46 16.26
C LEU A 111 -13.17 -27.68 14.85
N ALA A 112 -11.86 -27.90 14.76
CA ALA A 112 -11.22 -28.41 13.56
C ALA A 112 -11.28 -29.95 13.63
N LEU A 113 -12.15 -30.56 12.83
CA LEU A 113 -12.45 -32.01 12.93
C LEU A 113 -11.58 -32.86 12.00
N GLY A 114 -11.10 -32.31 10.88
CA GLY A 114 -10.23 -33.01 9.93
C GLY A 114 -8.77 -32.57 9.98
N ASP A 115 -7.86 -33.44 9.57
CA ASP A 115 -6.41 -33.16 9.52
C ASP A 115 -6.06 -31.96 8.63
N GLN A 116 -6.84 -31.71 7.58
CA GLN A 116 -6.66 -30.53 6.73
C GLN A 116 -7.06 -29.25 7.47
N ASP A 117 -8.18 -29.25 8.21
CA ASP A 117 -8.64 -28.09 8.98
C ASP A 117 -7.69 -27.75 10.12
N VAL A 118 -7.13 -28.78 10.79
CA VAL A 118 -6.12 -28.62 11.84
C VAL A 118 -4.85 -27.98 11.28
N ARG A 119 -4.35 -28.50 10.15
CA ARG A 119 -3.17 -27.95 9.48
C ARG A 119 -3.39 -26.51 9.00
N GLN A 120 -4.53 -26.24 8.36
CA GLN A 120 -4.84 -24.90 7.87
C GLN A 120 -4.93 -23.91 9.03
N ARG A 121 -5.69 -24.22 10.09
CA ARG A 121 -5.80 -23.36 11.27
C ARG A 121 -4.44 -23.09 11.91
N TRP A 122 -3.57 -24.10 11.96
CA TRP A 122 -2.23 -23.94 12.50
C TRP A 122 -1.37 -22.99 11.65
N GLU A 123 -1.40 -23.12 10.32
CA GLU A 123 -0.69 -22.21 9.44
C GLU A 123 -1.26 -20.79 9.50
N ASP A 124 -2.59 -20.62 9.51
CA ASP A 124 -3.23 -19.31 9.65
C ASP A 124 -2.79 -18.61 10.95
N VAL A 125 -2.81 -19.33 12.08
CA VAL A 125 -2.36 -18.82 13.38
C VAL A 125 -0.89 -18.45 13.35
N ARG A 126 -0.06 -19.32 12.77
CA ARG A 126 1.38 -19.07 12.63
C ARG A 126 1.65 -17.82 11.80
N GLU A 127 0.98 -17.67 10.66
CA GLU A 127 1.14 -16.52 9.78
C GLU A 127 0.69 -15.23 10.48
N LYS A 128 -0.46 -15.26 11.16
CA LYS A 128 -0.98 -14.10 11.88
C LYS A 128 -0.07 -13.64 13.01
N VAL A 129 0.39 -14.56 13.86
CA VAL A 129 1.34 -14.25 14.96
C VAL A 129 2.66 -13.74 14.39
N ARG A 130 3.18 -14.37 13.33
CA ARG A 130 4.40 -13.91 12.64
C ARG A 130 4.24 -12.50 12.09
N THR A 131 3.13 -12.20 11.42
CA THR A 131 2.84 -10.88 10.88
C THR A 131 2.73 -9.84 11.99
N ARG A 132 2.01 -10.14 13.09
CA ARG A 132 1.91 -9.23 14.24
C ARG A 132 3.29 -8.91 14.84
N GLN A 133 4.09 -9.93 15.11
CA GLN A 133 5.43 -9.75 15.68
C GLN A 133 6.36 -9.00 14.71
N ALA A 134 6.30 -9.29 13.41
CA ALA A 134 7.07 -8.59 12.39
C ALA A 134 6.69 -7.10 12.30
N THR A 135 5.39 -6.79 12.31
CA THR A 135 4.89 -5.40 12.33
C THR A 135 5.37 -4.66 13.58
N ALA A 136 5.28 -5.27 14.76
CA ALA A 136 5.76 -4.67 16.00
C ALA A 136 7.29 -4.44 15.97
N ALA A 137 8.05 -5.43 15.51
CA ALA A 137 9.50 -5.32 15.36
C ALA A 137 9.88 -4.22 14.36
N TYR A 138 9.16 -4.12 13.24
CA TYR A 138 9.35 -3.08 12.23
C TYR A 138 9.03 -1.69 12.78
N ALA A 139 7.92 -1.52 13.50
CA ALA A 139 7.55 -0.25 14.14
C ALA A 139 8.59 0.20 15.17
N ASN A 140 9.10 -0.72 16.00
CA ASN A 140 10.16 -0.43 16.95
C ASN A 140 11.47 -0.05 16.26
N TRP A 141 11.82 -0.75 15.19
CA TRP A 141 13.01 -0.46 14.39
C TRP A 141 12.92 0.91 13.71
N ILE A 142 11.78 1.25 13.09
CA ILE A 142 11.52 2.60 12.57
C ILE A 142 11.63 3.63 13.68
N GLY A 143 11.02 3.38 14.84
CA GLY A 143 11.07 4.29 15.99
C GLY A 143 12.50 4.54 16.46
N GLY A 144 13.38 3.55 16.34
CA GLY A 144 14.82 3.70 16.54
C GLY A 144 15.48 4.55 15.46
N LEU A 145 15.21 4.26 14.18
CA LEU A 145 15.77 4.96 13.02
C LEU A 145 15.39 6.45 12.98
N MET A 146 14.17 6.77 13.39
CA MET A 146 13.64 8.13 13.41
C MET A 146 13.94 8.90 14.70
N ARG A 147 14.53 8.24 15.71
CA ARG A 147 14.79 8.87 17.01
C ARG A 147 15.73 10.05 16.86
N GLY A 148 15.32 11.21 17.40
CA GLY A 148 16.11 12.43 17.35
C GLY A 148 16.02 13.20 16.03
N LYS A 149 15.37 12.63 15.00
CA LYS A 149 15.14 13.36 13.75
C LYS A 149 14.12 14.47 13.96
N THR A 150 14.36 15.63 13.36
CA THR A 150 13.43 16.77 13.44
C THR A 150 12.99 17.20 12.05
N LEU A 151 11.71 17.53 11.91
CA LEU A 151 11.14 18.03 10.67
C LEU A 151 10.35 19.31 10.98
N ARG A 152 10.80 20.42 10.43
CA ARG A 152 10.17 21.74 10.60
C ARG A 152 9.79 22.29 9.24
N PHE A 153 8.59 22.84 9.11
CA PHE A 153 8.13 23.44 7.86
C PHE A 153 8.24 24.95 7.93
N ASP A 154 8.57 25.57 6.80
CA ASP A 154 8.56 27.02 6.69
C ASP A 154 7.12 27.56 6.74
N GLY A 155 6.87 28.52 7.62
CA GLY A 155 5.52 29.01 7.90
C GLY A 155 4.89 29.81 6.76
N GLN A 156 5.69 30.34 5.83
CA GLN A 156 5.20 31.14 4.71
C GLN A 156 5.09 30.32 3.41
N THR A 157 6.04 29.42 3.18
CA THR A 157 6.16 28.63 1.96
C THR A 157 5.27 27.39 2.01
N PHE A 158 5.15 26.73 3.18
CA PHE A 158 4.32 25.54 3.32
C PHE A 158 2.84 25.74 2.91
N PRO A 159 2.15 26.81 3.35
CA PRO A 159 0.76 27.04 2.94
C PRO A 159 0.58 27.26 1.43
N GLN A 160 1.58 27.85 0.76
CA GLN A 160 1.55 28.07 -0.69
C GLN A 160 1.63 26.75 -1.44
N VAL A 161 2.59 25.89 -1.07
CA VAL A 161 2.74 24.55 -1.65
C VAL A 161 1.51 23.70 -1.35
N ALA A 162 1.02 23.70 -0.11
CA ALA A 162 -0.17 22.94 0.28
C ALA A 162 -1.41 23.32 -0.53
N ARG A 163 -1.58 24.60 -0.89
CA ARG A 163 -2.69 25.04 -1.74
C ARG A 163 -2.62 24.46 -3.15
N VAL A 164 -1.46 24.55 -3.80
CA VAL A 164 -1.25 23.98 -5.15
C VAL A 164 -1.47 22.46 -5.13
N MET A 165 -1.00 21.78 -4.09
CA MET A 165 -1.17 20.34 -3.94
C MET A 165 -2.61 19.94 -3.65
N ALA A 166 -3.37 20.75 -2.91
CA ALA A 166 -4.79 20.51 -2.67
C ALA A 166 -5.57 20.46 -3.99
N ASP A 167 -5.32 21.39 -4.91
CA ASP A 167 -6.00 21.44 -6.21
C ASP A 167 -5.76 20.19 -7.07
N PHE A 168 -4.64 19.50 -6.87
CA PHE A 168 -4.33 18.23 -7.53
C PHE A 168 -4.92 17.02 -6.81
N TYR A 169 -4.65 16.89 -5.50
CA TYR A 169 -5.02 15.70 -4.74
C TYR A 169 -6.49 15.67 -4.33
N MET A 170 -7.18 16.81 -4.28
CA MET A 170 -8.61 16.88 -3.93
C MET A 170 -9.55 16.76 -5.14
N LYS A 171 -9.04 16.56 -6.36
CA LYS A 171 -9.86 16.21 -7.52
C LYS A 171 -10.67 14.94 -7.24
N THR A 172 -11.91 14.90 -7.71
CA THR A 172 -12.83 13.79 -7.50
C THR A 172 -12.26 12.49 -8.06
N GLU A 173 -12.68 11.34 -7.51
CA GLU A 173 -12.30 10.04 -8.09
C GLU A 173 -12.72 9.91 -9.55
N ALA A 174 -13.81 10.57 -9.97
CA ALA A 174 -14.26 10.59 -11.36
C ALA A 174 -13.27 11.37 -12.26
N GLU A 175 -12.83 12.55 -11.83
CA GLU A 175 -11.82 13.35 -12.54
C GLU A 175 -10.46 12.63 -12.57
N LYS A 176 -10.06 12.00 -11.45
CA LYS A 176 -8.85 11.15 -11.40
C LYS A 176 -8.96 9.94 -12.32
N LYS A 177 -10.09 9.22 -12.31
CA LYS A 177 -10.33 8.08 -13.21
C LYS A 177 -10.42 8.50 -14.66
N GLN A 178 -10.92 9.71 -14.96
CA GLN A 178 -10.97 10.24 -16.32
C GLN A 178 -9.57 10.63 -16.82
N LEU A 179 -8.72 11.23 -15.97
CA LEU A 179 -7.30 11.45 -16.26
C LEU A 179 -6.57 10.12 -16.51
N ILE A 180 -6.77 9.14 -15.62
CA ILE A 180 -6.19 7.78 -15.77
C ILE A 180 -6.70 7.11 -17.06
N LYS A 181 -8.01 7.15 -17.35
CA LYS A 181 -8.56 6.56 -18.59
C LYS A 181 -8.02 7.26 -19.83
N GLN A 182 -7.93 8.59 -19.84
CA GLN A 182 -7.37 9.32 -20.98
C GLN A 182 -5.89 8.95 -21.22
N GLN A 183 -5.11 8.72 -20.16
CA GLN A 183 -3.71 8.29 -20.25
C GLN A 183 -3.53 6.78 -20.55
N VAL A 184 -4.45 5.92 -20.11
CA VAL A 184 -4.42 4.48 -20.42
C VAL A 184 -4.69 4.23 -21.91
N TRP A 185 -5.49 5.07 -22.56
CA TRP A 185 -5.84 4.93 -23.99
C TRP A 185 -5.04 5.84 -24.93
N ASN A 186 -4.53 7.00 -24.47
CA ASN A 186 -3.69 7.91 -25.24
C ASN A 186 -2.39 8.24 -24.49
N VAL A 187 -1.29 7.66 -24.98
CA VAL A 187 0.10 8.17 -24.86
C VAL A 187 0.78 8.11 -23.48
N GLU A 188 1.91 7.39 -23.48
CA GLU A 188 3.02 7.43 -22.51
C GLU A 188 2.71 7.03 -21.06
N ASP A 189 3.22 5.83 -20.70
CA ASP A 189 3.50 5.40 -19.33
C ASP A 189 2.46 5.81 -18.27
N SER A 190 1.24 5.27 -18.42
CA SER A 190 0.10 5.47 -17.52
C SER A 190 0.29 4.94 -16.09
N SER A 191 1.54 4.60 -15.72
CA SER A 191 1.86 4.09 -14.39
C SER A 191 1.90 5.18 -13.31
N GLN A 192 1.98 6.47 -13.67
CA GLN A 192 2.16 7.55 -12.69
C GLN A 192 1.38 8.83 -13.03
N VAL A 193 0.36 9.16 -12.22
CA VAL A 193 -0.19 10.52 -12.20
C VAL A 193 0.80 11.39 -11.43
N HIS A 194 1.68 12.09 -12.14
CA HIS A 194 2.66 12.96 -11.51
C HIS A 194 1.96 14.18 -10.89
N PRO A 195 2.34 14.60 -9.67
CA PRO A 195 1.88 15.87 -9.12
C PRO A 195 2.36 17.02 -10.02
N PRO A 196 1.62 18.16 -10.06
CA PRO A 196 1.92 19.29 -10.93
C PRO A 196 3.10 20.09 -10.38
N VAL A 197 4.28 19.46 -10.36
CA VAL A 197 5.49 20.03 -9.76
C VAL A 197 5.88 21.35 -10.42
N GLU A 198 5.69 21.47 -11.74
CA GLU A 198 5.97 22.69 -12.53
C GLU A 198 5.15 23.90 -12.06
N SER A 199 3.97 23.68 -11.46
CA SER A 199 3.15 24.78 -10.90
C SER A 199 3.79 25.44 -9.67
N LEU A 200 4.90 24.89 -9.16
CA LEU A 200 5.66 25.42 -8.04
C LEU A 200 6.93 26.18 -8.48
N ASP A 201 7.20 26.30 -9.77
CA ASP A 201 8.47 26.86 -10.28
C ASP A 201 8.73 28.30 -9.82
N GLY A 202 7.66 29.11 -9.67
CA GLY A 202 7.75 30.49 -9.19
C GLY A 202 8.23 30.63 -7.74
N ILE A 203 8.23 29.54 -6.96
CA ILE A 203 8.72 29.50 -5.58
C ILE A 203 9.78 28.40 -5.36
N ALA A 204 10.36 27.87 -6.44
CA ALA A 204 11.23 26.69 -6.39
C ALA A 204 12.42 26.85 -5.43
N ASP A 205 13.02 28.04 -5.38
CA ASP A 205 14.23 28.27 -4.58
C ASP A 205 13.93 28.72 -3.14
N LEU A 206 12.66 28.85 -2.76
CA LEU A 206 12.29 29.20 -1.38
C LEU A 206 12.51 28.02 -0.43
N PRO A 207 12.95 28.28 0.83
CA PRO A 207 12.98 27.28 1.88
C PRO A 207 11.59 26.70 2.14
N PHE A 208 11.47 25.38 2.09
CA PHE A 208 10.21 24.67 2.31
C PHE A 208 10.17 23.97 3.66
N MET A 209 11.23 23.24 3.98
CA MET A 209 11.35 22.50 5.25
C MET A 209 12.80 22.42 5.71
N VAL A 210 12.99 22.15 6.98
CA VAL A 210 14.27 21.80 7.59
C VAL A 210 14.15 20.39 8.13
N LEU A 211 14.95 19.48 7.58
CA LEU A 211 15.08 18.11 8.05
C LEU A 211 16.41 17.99 8.79
N ASP A 212 16.33 17.72 10.09
CA ASP A 212 17.45 17.82 11.02
C ASP A 212 18.02 19.25 10.97
N ASP A 213 19.22 19.43 10.41
CA ASP A 213 19.86 20.75 10.23
C ASP A 213 19.94 21.18 8.74
N GLN A 214 19.41 20.36 7.83
CA GLN A 214 19.47 20.64 6.40
C GLN A 214 18.22 21.39 5.95
N VAL A 215 18.41 22.53 5.29
CA VAL A 215 17.34 23.27 4.62
C VAL A 215 17.04 22.63 3.27
N TRP A 216 15.77 22.34 3.02
CA TRP A 216 15.24 21.81 1.77
C TRP A 216 14.38 22.88 1.12
N THR A 217 14.61 23.11 -0.16
CA THR A 217 13.83 24.06 -0.97
C THR A 217 12.59 23.40 -1.56
N VAL A 218 11.69 24.21 -2.13
CA VAL A 218 10.57 23.68 -2.92
C VAL A 218 11.07 22.84 -4.11
N ARG A 219 12.21 23.19 -4.71
CA ARG A 219 12.86 22.43 -5.78
C ARG A 219 13.28 21.03 -5.32
N ASP A 220 13.76 20.91 -4.09
CA ASP A 220 14.10 19.60 -3.53
C ASP A 220 12.84 18.76 -3.30
N LEU A 221 11.75 19.38 -2.86
CA LEU A 221 10.44 18.72 -2.79
C LEU A 221 9.95 18.27 -4.17
N GLN A 222 10.03 19.10 -5.21
CA GLN A 222 9.64 18.72 -6.58
C GLN A 222 10.38 17.43 -7.02
N LYS A 223 11.69 17.36 -6.79
CA LYS A 223 12.50 16.18 -7.11
C LYS A 223 12.08 14.95 -6.30
N LEU A 224 11.74 15.12 -5.02
CA LEU A 224 11.25 14.02 -4.19
C LEU A 224 9.91 13.49 -4.69
N LEU A 225 8.97 14.36 -5.01
CA LEU A 225 7.63 13.99 -5.46
C LEU A 225 7.65 13.20 -6.77
N LEU A 226 8.61 13.48 -7.66
CA LEU A 226 8.83 12.70 -8.89
C LEU A 226 9.37 11.29 -8.60
N ARG A 227 10.11 11.11 -7.50
CA ARG A 227 10.71 9.83 -7.10
C ARG A 227 9.84 9.03 -6.13
N HIS A 228 8.90 9.70 -5.46
CA HIS A 228 8.06 9.14 -4.43
C HIS A 228 6.78 9.98 -4.30
N PRO A 229 5.72 9.62 -5.05
CA PRO A 229 4.41 10.27 -4.90
C PRO A 229 3.92 10.19 -3.45
N LEU A 230 3.15 11.20 -3.02
CA LEU A 230 2.63 11.22 -1.65
C LEU A 230 1.51 10.20 -1.47
N VAL A 231 1.58 9.48 -0.36
CA VAL A 231 0.51 8.56 0.08
C VAL A 231 -0.22 9.21 1.24
N PHE A 232 -1.52 9.41 1.07
CA PHE A 232 -2.38 9.91 2.14
C PHE A 232 -3.00 8.73 2.89
N ARG A 233 -3.07 8.86 4.22
CA ARG A 233 -3.62 7.81 5.10
C ARG A 233 -5.13 7.65 4.93
N SER A 234 -5.83 8.74 4.60
CA SER A 234 -7.27 8.75 4.29
C SER A 234 -7.53 8.97 2.80
N ARG A 235 -8.54 8.28 2.25
CA ARG A 235 -9.02 8.50 0.88
C ARG A 235 -9.89 9.74 0.73
N GLN A 236 -10.57 10.13 1.81
CA GLN A 236 -11.42 11.31 1.85
C GLN A 236 -10.83 12.26 2.88
N ILE A 237 -10.25 13.36 2.38
CA ILE A 237 -9.62 14.38 3.22
C ILE A 237 -10.56 15.57 3.21
N PRO A 238 -11.12 15.97 4.37
CA PRO A 238 -11.86 17.22 4.47
C PRO A 238 -10.98 18.39 4.03
N LYS A 239 -11.54 19.35 3.29
CA LYS A 239 -10.77 20.49 2.75
C LYS A 239 -10.02 21.28 3.82
N GLY A 240 -10.63 21.44 5.00
CA GLY A 240 -10.02 22.11 6.16
C GLY A 240 -8.85 21.34 6.79
N GLU A 241 -8.75 20.03 6.56
CA GLU A 241 -7.72 19.16 7.14
C GLU A 241 -6.59 18.85 6.17
N PHE A 242 -6.71 19.25 4.89
CA PHE A 242 -5.72 18.91 3.87
C PHE A 242 -4.30 19.34 4.24
N GLY A 243 -4.12 20.54 4.81
CA GLY A 243 -2.79 20.99 5.23
C GLY A 243 -2.16 20.08 6.28
N LEU A 244 -2.95 19.54 7.21
CA LEU A 244 -2.47 18.60 8.22
C LEU A 244 -2.12 17.24 7.61
N GLU A 245 -2.99 16.71 6.75
CA GLU A 245 -2.75 15.43 6.07
C GLU A 245 -1.58 15.50 5.07
N PHE A 246 -1.40 16.64 4.39
CA PHE A 246 -0.24 16.91 3.55
C PHE A 246 1.06 16.93 4.36
N ARG A 247 1.05 17.59 5.53
CA ARG A 247 2.17 17.56 6.47
C ARG A 247 2.52 16.13 6.90
N ASN A 248 1.51 15.33 7.23
CA ASN A 248 1.69 13.94 7.64
C ASN A 248 2.24 13.08 6.50
N ALA A 249 1.75 13.26 5.28
CA ALA A 249 2.24 12.54 4.11
C ALA A 249 3.72 12.85 3.80
N ILE A 250 4.15 14.10 3.98
CA ILE A 250 5.58 14.46 3.84
C ILE A 250 6.40 13.82 4.95
N ALA A 251 5.92 13.81 6.19
CA ALA A 251 6.61 13.12 7.29
C ALA A 251 6.76 11.61 7.03
N ASP A 252 5.71 10.97 6.49
CA ASP A 252 5.76 9.57 6.06
C ASP A 252 6.78 9.36 4.92
N MET A 253 6.81 10.24 3.92
CA MET A 253 7.83 10.21 2.86
C MET A 253 9.26 10.34 3.41
N VAL A 254 9.50 11.25 4.37
CA VAL A 254 10.81 11.41 5.03
C VAL A 254 11.21 10.13 5.76
N ARG A 255 10.28 9.49 6.47
CA ARG A 255 10.52 8.18 7.09
C ARG A 255 10.89 7.14 6.04
N ASP A 256 10.17 7.09 4.93
CA ASP A 256 10.40 6.09 3.88
C ASP A 256 11.76 6.29 3.18
N LEU A 257 12.23 7.54 3.05
CA LEU A 257 13.60 7.84 2.61
C LEU A 257 14.65 7.30 3.58
N ALA A 258 14.47 7.48 4.89
CA ALA A 258 15.40 6.95 5.90
C ALA A 258 15.43 5.42 5.88
N VAL A 259 14.27 4.77 5.77
CA VAL A 259 14.16 3.31 5.64
C VAL A 259 14.87 2.83 4.37
N THR A 260 14.68 3.52 3.26
CA THR A 260 15.32 3.21 1.97
C THR A 260 16.84 3.32 2.05
N GLU A 261 17.37 4.36 2.69
CA GLU A 261 18.81 4.53 2.90
C GLU A 261 19.40 3.35 3.68
N GLU A 262 18.73 2.94 4.75
CA GLU A 262 19.16 1.80 5.57
C GLU A 262 19.03 0.45 4.82
N ALA A 263 18.03 0.33 3.94
CA ALA A 263 17.88 -0.83 3.06
C ALA A 263 19.07 -0.97 2.09
N TYR A 264 19.54 0.14 1.51
CA TYR A 264 20.74 0.16 0.67
C TYR A 264 22.00 -0.22 1.45
N LYS A 265 22.17 0.28 2.69
CA LYS A 265 23.32 -0.11 3.55
C LYS A 265 23.34 -1.61 3.83
N LYS A 266 22.16 -2.24 3.92
CA LYS A 266 22.00 -3.70 4.10
C LYS A 266 22.09 -4.50 2.81
N GLY A 267 22.26 -3.85 1.65
CA GLY A 267 22.37 -4.50 0.35
C GLY A 267 21.06 -5.12 -0.15
N TYR A 268 19.90 -4.64 0.33
CA TYR A 268 18.61 -5.17 -0.10
C TYR A 268 18.31 -4.90 -1.59
N ASP A 269 18.92 -3.86 -2.16
CA ASP A 269 18.93 -3.57 -3.59
C ASP A 269 19.58 -4.67 -4.44
N ARG A 270 20.42 -5.51 -3.82
CA ARG A 270 21.15 -6.61 -4.48
C ARG A 270 20.44 -7.95 -4.38
N VAL A 271 19.33 -8.03 -3.64
CA VAL A 271 18.53 -9.25 -3.55
C VAL A 271 17.91 -9.50 -4.92
N ASN A 272 17.96 -10.76 -5.38
CA ASN A 272 17.55 -11.15 -6.73
C ASN A 272 16.14 -10.65 -7.11
N VAL A 273 15.16 -10.73 -6.18
CA VAL A 273 13.80 -10.25 -6.45
C VAL A 273 13.77 -8.74 -6.74
N VAL A 274 14.53 -7.94 -6.00
CA VAL A 274 14.60 -6.49 -6.19
C VAL A 274 15.30 -6.14 -7.49
N GLN A 275 16.43 -6.79 -7.79
CA GLN A 275 17.15 -6.58 -9.05
C GLN A 275 16.32 -6.97 -10.27
N ARG A 276 15.59 -8.08 -10.20
CA ARG A 276 14.69 -8.52 -11.27
C ARG A 276 13.55 -7.54 -11.48
N THR A 277 12.91 -7.06 -10.42
CA THR A 277 11.83 -6.08 -10.51
C THR A 277 12.35 -4.75 -11.09
N ALA A 278 13.47 -4.23 -10.58
CA ALA A 278 14.08 -3.02 -11.11
C ALA A 278 14.52 -3.16 -12.57
N GLY A 279 15.09 -4.32 -12.93
CA GLY A 279 15.47 -4.66 -14.31
C GLY A 279 14.27 -4.69 -15.26
N MET A 280 13.19 -5.36 -14.85
CA MET A 280 11.93 -5.42 -15.62
C MET A 280 11.38 -4.02 -15.93
N TRP A 281 11.30 -3.16 -14.91
CA TRP A 281 10.85 -1.78 -15.11
C TRP A 281 11.80 -0.99 -16.01
N ARG A 282 13.12 -1.08 -15.78
CA ARG A 282 14.12 -0.41 -16.62
C ARG A 282 14.00 -0.82 -18.09
N ASP A 283 13.89 -2.11 -18.35
CA ASP A 283 13.81 -2.65 -19.71
C ASP A 283 12.51 -2.20 -20.40
N ASN A 284 11.38 -2.21 -19.68
CA ASN A 284 10.12 -1.67 -20.18
C ASN A 284 10.20 -0.18 -20.52
N LEU A 285 10.77 0.63 -19.61
CA LEU A 285 10.91 2.08 -19.80
C LEU A 285 11.80 2.40 -21.01
N LEU A 286 12.94 1.72 -21.14
CA LEU A 286 13.86 1.91 -22.27
C LEU A 286 13.22 1.48 -23.59
N ALA A 287 12.54 0.34 -23.62
CA ALA A 287 11.85 -0.15 -24.82
C ALA A 287 10.71 0.78 -25.24
N THR A 288 9.91 1.25 -24.27
CA THR A 288 8.81 2.19 -24.50
C THR A 288 9.33 3.52 -25.04
N TRP A 289 10.37 4.07 -24.42
CA TRP A 289 11.02 5.30 -24.89
C TRP A 289 11.53 5.16 -26.33
N GLN A 290 12.20 4.05 -26.64
CA GLN A 290 12.73 3.79 -27.99
C GLN A 290 11.63 3.64 -29.03
N ARG A 291 10.55 2.92 -28.71
CA ARG A 291 9.37 2.81 -29.57
C ARG A 291 8.79 4.19 -29.86
N ASN A 292 8.53 4.99 -28.82
CA ASN A 292 7.90 6.31 -28.98
C ASN A 292 8.80 7.26 -29.78
N ARG A 293 10.12 7.21 -29.55
CA ARG A 293 11.08 7.95 -30.38
C ARG A 293 10.93 7.60 -31.86
N LEU A 294 10.92 6.32 -32.21
CA LEU A 294 10.75 5.84 -33.59
C LEU A 294 9.41 6.27 -34.19
N LEU A 295 8.33 6.18 -33.40
CA LEU A 295 7.00 6.61 -33.84
C LEU A 295 6.94 8.12 -34.11
N ARG A 296 7.59 8.94 -33.28
CA ARG A 296 7.71 10.40 -33.49
C ARG A 296 8.51 10.74 -34.73
N GLU A 297 9.67 10.10 -34.92
CA GLU A 297 10.51 10.27 -36.11
C GLU A 297 9.75 9.95 -37.41
N LYS A 298 8.82 8.99 -37.35
CA LYS A 298 7.99 8.56 -38.49
C LYS A 298 6.64 9.29 -38.59
N GLY A 299 6.31 10.19 -37.66
CA GLY A 299 5.00 10.84 -37.61
C GLY A 299 3.82 9.90 -37.36
N ARG A 300 4.06 8.73 -36.76
CA ARG A 300 3.06 7.65 -36.54
C ARG A 300 2.51 7.60 -35.11
N GLU A 301 2.97 8.47 -34.22
CA GLU A 301 2.60 8.42 -32.79
C GLU A 301 1.08 8.46 -32.57
N ALA A 302 0.35 9.38 -33.20
CA ALA A 302 -1.11 9.47 -33.06
C ALA A 302 -1.87 8.28 -33.71
N GLU A 303 -1.33 7.71 -34.78
CA GLU A 303 -1.93 6.54 -35.46
C GLU A 303 -1.73 5.27 -34.64
N PHE A 304 -0.58 5.13 -33.97
CA PHE A 304 -0.29 3.99 -33.12
C PHE A 304 -1.36 3.79 -32.03
N TYR A 305 -1.85 4.86 -31.40
CA TYR A 305 -2.89 4.74 -30.37
C TYR A 305 -4.28 4.42 -30.91
N LYS A 306 -4.51 4.57 -32.22
CA LYS A 306 -5.79 4.26 -32.88
C LYS A 306 -5.77 2.90 -33.57
N GLU A 307 -4.68 2.57 -34.25
CA GLU A 307 -4.50 1.41 -35.12
C GLU A 307 -3.15 0.72 -34.84
N TYR A 308 -2.89 0.38 -33.57
CA TYR A 308 -1.58 -0.14 -33.13
C TYR A 308 -1.08 -1.34 -33.94
N GLN A 309 -1.96 -2.27 -34.35
CA GLN A 309 -1.58 -3.45 -35.13
C GLN A 309 -0.94 -3.08 -36.46
N LYS A 310 -1.60 -2.21 -37.23
CA LYS A 310 -1.12 -1.74 -38.53
C LYS A 310 0.24 -1.05 -38.40
N VAL A 311 0.39 -0.17 -37.40
CA VAL A 311 1.65 0.54 -37.16
C VAL A 311 2.75 -0.43 -36.69
N ILE A 312 2.41 -1.44 -35.89
CA ILE A 312 3.37 -2.49 -35.52
C ILE A 312 3.86 -3.21 -36.78
N GLU A 313 2.96 -3.64 -37.66
CA GLU A 313 3.31 -4.39 -38.86
C GLU A 313 4.13 -3.56 -39.85
N SER A 314 3.74 -2.31 -40.11
CA SER A 314 4.41 -1.45 -41.10
C SER A 314 5.72 -0.85 -40.59
N ASP A 315 5.80 -0.52 -39.30
CA ASP A 315 6.87 0.36 -38.79
C ASP A 315 7.74 -0.26 -37.71
N LEU A 316 7.17 -1.06 -36.81
CA LEU A 316 7.91 -1.63 -35.67
C LEU A 316 8.49 -3.01 -35.97
N ASN A 317 7.76 -3.88 -36.67
CA ASN A 317 8.23 -5.22 -37.06
C ASN A 317 9.50 -5.17 -37.92
N PRO A 318 9.62 -4.31 -38.96
CA PRO A 318 10.87 -4.20 -39.71
C PRO A 318 12.06 -3.81 -38.83
N HIS A 319 11.84 -2.89 -37.88
CA HIS A 319 12.87 -2.48 -36.93
C HIS A 319 13.23 -3.61 -35.95
N PHE A 320 12.23 -4.35 -35.46
CA PHE A 320 12.44 -5.52 -34.62
C PHE A 320 13.27 -6.59 -35.33
N VAL A 321 12.97 -6.91 -36.59
CA VAL A 321 13.72 -7.90 -37.39
C VAL A 321 15.17 -7.46 -37.62
N GLU A 322 15.41 -6.16 -37.81
CA GLU A 322 16.79 -5.64 -37.90
C GLU A 322 17.54 -5.84 -36.58
N LEU A 323 16.93 -5.49 -35.45
CA LEU A 323 17.50 -5.66 -34.12
C LEU A 323 17.74 -7.13 -33.78
N SER A 324 16.80 -8.01 -34.12
CA SER A 324 16.89 -9.44 -33.86
C SER A 324 18.04 -10.08 -34.65
N LYS A 325 18.26 -9.68 -35.91
CA LYS A 325 19.43 -10.10 -36.71
C LYS A 325 20.74 -9.59 -36.12
N LYS A 326 20.77 -8.32 -35.69
CA LYS A 326 21.98 -7.67 -35.14
C LYS A 326 22.40 -8.26 -33.79
N TYR A 327 21.45 -8.50 -32.90
CA TYR A 327 21.71 -8.88 -31.51
C TYR A 327 21.36 -10.33 -31.19
N GLY A 328 20.74 -11.09 -32.09
CA GLY A 328 20.25 -12.44 -31.85
C GLY A 328 21.30 -13.39 -31.28
N LYS A 329 22.57 -13.27 -31.69
CA LYS A 329 23.66 -14.11 -31.14
C LYS A 329 23.96 -13.88 -29.65
N LYS A 330 23.48 -12.77 -29.07
CA LYS A 330 23.66 -12.39 -27.66
C LYS A 330 22.45 -12.73 -26.78
N ILE A 331 21.33 -13.14 -27.39
CA ILE A 331 20.08 -13.40 -26.68
C ILE A 331 20.03 -14.89 -26.35
N GLU A 332 19.82 -15.21 -25.07
CA GLU A 332 19.56 -16.57 -24.60
C GLU A 332 18.14 -16.68 -24.06
N ILE A 333 17.44 -17.73 -24.46
CA ILE A 333 16.03 -17.93 -24.10
C ILE A 333 15.88 -19.27 -23.40
N ASN A 334 15.31 -19.25 -22.20
CA ASN A 334 14.93 -20.47 -21.49
C ASN A 334 13.60 -21.00 -22.06
N THR A 335 13.69 -21.70 -23.20
CA THR A 335 12.52 -22.27 -23.88
C THR A 335 11.79 -23.29 -23.00
N ASP A 336 12.52 -24.02 -22.14
CA ASP A 336 11.91 -25.03 -21.27
C ASP A 336 11.00 -24.40 -20.21
N GLU A 337 11.32 -23.20 -19.73
CA GLU A 337 10.44 -22.44 -18.83
C GLU A 337 9.32 -21.73 -19.57
N PHE A 338 9.60 -21.20 -20.77
CA PHE A 338 8.61 -20.57 -21.64
C PHE A 338 7.44 -21.51 -21.95
N GLU A 339 7.71 -22.75 -22.34
CA GLU A 339 6.70 -23.76 -22.67
C GLU A 339 5.83 -24.20 -21.46
N LYS A 340 6.28 -23.93 -20.23
CA LYS A 340 5.48 -24.21 -19.02
C LYS A 340 4.49 -23.10 -18.70
N ILE A 341 4.62 -21.92 -19.33
CA ILE A 341 3.75 -20.78 -19.05
C ILE A 341 2.34 -21.11 -19.55
N LYS A 342 1.37 -21.09 -18.64
CA LYS A 342 -0.06 -21.20 -18.98
C LYS A 342 -0.68 -19.81 -18.91
N LEU A 343 -1.00 -19.24 -20.06
CA LEU A 343 -1.71 -17.98 -20.13
C LEU A 343 -3.19 -18.20 -19.80
N THR A 344 -3.76 -17.27 -19.05
CA THR A 344 -5.21 -17.18 -18.85
C THR A 344 -5.78 -16.18 -19.86
N SER A 345 -7.06 -16.32 -20.21
CA SER A 345 -7.76 -15.35 -21.06
C SER A 345 -8.19 -14.08 -20.29
N ILE A 346 -7.67 -13.88 -19.08
CA ILE A 346 -8.05 -12.77 -18.20
C ILE A 346 -6.85 -11.85 -18.13
N ASP A 347 -6.97 -10.69 -18.77
CA ASP A 347 -5.98 -9.62 -18.62
C ASP A 347 -5.94 -9.20 -17.15
N MET A 348 -4.78 -9.40 -16.53
CA MET A 348 -4.58 -9.08 -15.12
C MET A 348 -3.90 -7.72 -15.00
N PHE A 349 -4.64 -6.71 -14.57
CA PHE A 349 -4.09 -5.44 -14.12
C PHE A 349 -4.22 -5.35 -12.59
N VAL A 350 -3.09 -5.51 -11.90
CA VAL A 350 -3.05 -5.46 -10.43
C VAL A 350 -2.58 -4.09 -10.00
N THR A 351 -3.35 -3.48 -9.08
CA THR A 351 -2.92 -2.29 -8.37
C THR A 351 -2.92 -2.51 -6.88
N GLU A 352 -1.86 -2.04 -6.22
CA GLU A 352 -1.79 -1.95 -4.77
C GLU A 352 -2.39 -0.64 -4.29
N LYS A 353 -3.12 -0.72 -3.17
CA LYS A 353 -3.77 0.44 -2.54
C LYS A 353 -2.83 1.00 -1.48
N ASN A 354 -2.86 2.32 -1.31
CA ASN A 354 -2.12 3.03 -0.26
C ASN A 354 -0.59 2.85 -0.33
N VAL A 355 -0.05 2.74 -1.55
CA VAL A 355 1.39 2.72 -1.82
C VAL A 355 1.77 3.85 -2.78
N PRO A 356 3.03 4.33 -2.79
CA PRO A 356 3.46 5.43 -3.66
C PRO A 356 3.36 5.07 -5.16
N PHE A 357 3.62 3.81 -5.49
CA PHE A 357 3.58 3.26 -6.84
C PHE A 357 2.58 2.10 -6.90
N PRO A 358 1.31 2.36 -7.25
CA PRO A 358 0.25 1.36 -7.16
C PRO A 358 0.37 0.29 -8.26
N VAL A 359 1.02 0.56 -9.38
CA VAL A 359 1.18 -0.41 -10.47
C VAL A 359 2.36 -1.35 -10.14
N VAL A 360 2.08 -2.64 -10.00
CA VAL A 360 3.06 -3.64 -9.54
C VAL A 360 3.97 -4.19 -10.65
N SER A 361 3.52 -4.10 -11.91
CA SER A 361 4.23 -4.59 -13.08
C SER A 361 3.95 -3.67 -14.27
N PRO A 362 4.90 -3.46 -15.18
CA PRO A 362 4.63 -2.76 -16.42
C PRO A 362 3.55 -3.47 -17.23
N ASN A 363 2.86 -2.71 -18.07
CA ASN A 363 1.91 -3.26 -19.04
C ASN A 363 2.62 -4.17 -20.04
N PHE A 364 1.87 -5.13 -20.61
CA PHE A 364 2.43 -6.00 -21.63
C PHE A 364 2.90 -5.17 -22.84
N PRO A 365 4.13 -5.39 -23.33
CA PRO A 365 4.72 -4.56 -24.35
C PRO A 365 4.07 -4.76 -25.74
N LEU A 366 3.61 -3.67 -26.34
CA LEU A 366 3.14 -3.64 -27.74
C LEU A 366 4.27 -3.19 -28.67
N PHE A 367 5.18 -4.10 -29.00
CA PHE A 367 6.36 -3.80 -29.85
C PHE A 367 6.40 -4.58 -31.17
N THR A 368 5.87 -5.79 -31.21
CA THR A 368 5.96 -6.65 -32.39
C THR A 368 4.81 -7.64 -32.42
N THR A 369 4.39 -8.04 -33.62
CA THR A 369 3.53 -9.21 -33.86
C THR A 369 4.33 -10.40 -34.40
N HIS A 370 5.67 -10.30 -34.43
CA HIS A 370 6.56 -11.39 -34.82
C HIS A 370 6.56 -12.48 -33.75
N ASP A 371 5.93 -13.61 -34.07
CA ASP A 371 5.70 -14.74 -33.19
C ASP A 371 6.72 -15.88 -33.37
N LEU A 372 7.53 -15.82 -34.43
CA LEU A 372 8.58 -16.79 -34.68
C LEU A 372 9.78 -16.54 -33.75
N LEU A 373 10.19 -17.59 -33.04
CA LEU A 373 11.42 -17.61 -32.24
C LEU A 373 12.63 -17.96 -33.12
N ASP A 374 12.85 -17.16 -34.17
CA ASP A 374 13.91 -17.32 -35.17
C ASP A 374 15.19 -16.52 -34.86
N TYR A 375 15.27 -15.99 -33.63
CA TYR A 375 16.40 -15.26 -33.08
C TYR A 375 16.79 -15.80 -31.71
N GLY A 376 18.00 -15.49 -31.25
CA GLY A 376 18.49 -16.02 -29.98
C GLY A 376 19.06 -17.43 -30.07
N ARG A 377 19.42 -17.97 -28.92
CA ARG A 377 19.79 -19.38 -28.73
C ARG A 377 19.14 -19.93 -27.47
N LYS A 378 18.88 -21.24 -27.43
CA LYS A 378 18.40 -21.90 -26.21
C LYS A 378 19.42 -21.70 -25.08
N MET A 379 18.94 -21.22 -23.94
CA MET A 379 19.73 -21.11 -22.72
C MET A 379 20.16 -22.50 -22.30
N LYS A 380 21.47 -22.73 -22.12
CA LYS A 380 21.95 -24.01 -21.60
C LYS A 380 21.58 -24.07 -20.13
N ALA A 381 20.93 -25.16 -19.70
CA ALA A 381 20.72 -25.40 -18.28
C ALA A 381 22.08 -25.36 -17.57
N GLY A 382 22.25 -24.43 -16.64
CA GLY A 382 23.46 -24.36 -15.82
C GLY A 382 23.59 -25.65 -15.00
N LYS A 383 24.80 -26.19 -14.93
CA LYS A 383 25.16 -27.22 -13.94
C LYS A 383 25.07 -26.67 -12.53
#